data_AF-A0A2K5BZN8-F1
#
_entry.id   AF-A0A2K5BZN8-F1
#
_cell.length_a   1.000
_cell.length_b   1.000
_cell.length_c   1.000
_cell.angle_alpha   90.00
_cell.angle_beta   90.00
_cell.angle_gamma   90.00
#
_symmetry.space_group_name_H-M   'P 1'
#
loop_
_entity.id
_entity.type
_entity.pdbx_description
1 polymer ?
#
loop_
_entity_poly.entity_id
_entity_poly.type
_entity_poly.pdbx_seq_one_letter_code
_entity_poly.pdbx_strand_id
1 'polypeptide(L)' 'MALLAEHLLKPLPADKQIETGPFLEAVSHLPPFFGECLGSPAVLFTPIKADISGNITMRKLRLRGVEGLT' A
#
# COMPACT_ATOMS: atom_id res chain seq x y z
N MET A 1 15.74 -8.86 5.72
CA MET A 1 14.44 -8.24 5.39
C MET A 1 14.61 -7.56 4.03
N ALA A 2 14.19 -8.22 2.95
CA ALA A 2 14.35 -7.75 1.57
C ALA A 2 13.07 -7.11 0.99
N LEU A 3 11.94 -7.17 1.72
CA LEU A 3 10.60 -6.83 1.20
C LEU A 3 10.44 -5.43 0.62
N LEU A 4 11.16 -4.42 1.14
CA LEU A 4 11.03 -3.03 0.70
C LEU A 4 11.93 -2.67 -0.49
N ALA A 5 13.08 -3.33 -0.62
CA ALA A 5 14.05 -3.01 -1.68
C ALA A 5 13.63 -3.55 -3.05
N GLU A 6 12.70 -4.51 -3.09
CA GLU A 6 12.14 -5.10 -4.30
C GLU A 6 11.05 -4.24 -4.95
N HIS A 7 10.39 -3.38 -4.16
CA HIS A 7 9.22 -2.59 -4.59
C HIS A 7 9.46 -1.09 -4.35
N LEU A 8 10.53 -0.56 -4.95
CA LEU A 8 10.87 0.86 -4.83
C LEU A 8 9.83 1.74 -5.51
N LEU A 9 9.50 2.87 -4.88
CA LEU A 9 8.71 3.92 -5.50
C LEU A 9 9.49 4.53 -6.68
N LYS A 10 8.77 4.94 -7.73
CA LYS A 10 9.35 5.71 -8.82
C LYS A 10 9.97 7.02 -8.30
N PRO A 11 11.09 7.50 -8.88
CA PRO A 11 11.64 8.80 -8.55
C PRO A 11 10.65 9.92 -8.92
N LEU A 12 10.73 11.04 -8.21
CA LEU A 12 9.85 12.17 -8.43
C LEU A 12 10.22 12.90 -9.74
N PRO A 13 9.28 13.11 -10.67
CA PRO A 13 9.50 13.92 -11.87
C PRO A 13 9.61 15.42 -11.53
N ALA A 14 10.03 16.23 -12.51
CA ALA A 14 10.24 17.67 -12.33
C ALA A 14 8.96 18.45 -11.97
N ASP A 15 7.81 18.01 -12.48
CA ASP A 15 6.49 18.57 -12.17
C ASP A 15 5.91 18.06 -10.83
N LYS A 16 6.62 17.15 -10.16
CA LYS A 16 6.28 16.54 -8.88
C LYS A 16 4.98 15.75 -8.86
N GLN A 17 4.46 15.37 -10.04
CA GLN A 17 3.28 14.52 -10.13
C GLN A 17 3.65 13.06 -9.81
N ILE A 18 2.69 12.33 -9.23
CA ILE A 18 2.84 10.92 -8.91
C ILE A 18 1.80 10.14 -9.69
N GLU A 19 2.25 9.18 -10.49
CA GLU A 19 1.36 8.27 -11.20
C GLU A 19 0.64 7.36 -10.19
N THR A 20 -0.68 7.53 -10.05
CA THR A 20 -1.51 6.81 -9.08
C THR A 20 -1.38 5.30 -9.16
N GLY A 21 -1.36 4.73 -10.38
CA GLY A 21 -1.28 3.28 -10.59
C GLY A 21 0.00 2.65 -10.01
N PRO A 22 1.18 3.02 -10.52
CA PRO A 22 2.47 2.55 -9.99
C PRO A 22 2.69 2.87 -8.51
N PHE A 23 2.20 4.01 -8.03
CA PHE A 23 2.24 4.31 -6.60
C PHE A 23 1.45 3.28 -5.77
N LEU A 24 0.19 3.00 -6.15
CA LEU A 24 -0.67 2.03 -5.47
C LEU A 24 -0.19 0.58 -5.60
N GLU A 25 0.57 0.26 -6.64
CA GLU A 25 1.25 -1.03 -6.80
C GLU A 25 2.37 -1.15 -5.76
N ALA A 26 3.32 -0.21 -5.76
CA ALA A 26 4.45 -0.22 -4.83
C ALA A 26 4.00 -0.22 -3.36
N VAL A 27 3.06 0.67 -2.98
CA VAL A 27 2.60 0.74 -1.58
C VAL A 27 1.75 -0.45 -1.14
N SER A 28 1.24 -1.27 -2.07
CA SER A 28 0.48 -2.47 -1.71
C SER A 28 1.34 -3.60 -1.12
N HIS A 29 2.66 -3.47 -1.21
CA HIS A 29 3.63 -4.37 -0.57
C HIS A 29 4.01 -3.95 0.85
N LEU A 30 3.54 -2.78 1.32
CA LEU A 30 3.82 -2.27 2.68
C LEU A 30 2.99 -2.95 3.80
N PRO A 31 1.68 -3.22 3.66
CA PRO A 31 0.88 -3.76 4.77
C PRO A 31 1.41 -5.05 5.42
N PRO A 32 2.01 -6.03 4.70
CA PRO A 32 2.65 -7.20 5.30
C PRO A 32 3.70 -6.87 6.37
N PHE A 33 4.43 -5.74 6.21
CA PHE A 33 5.44 -5.28 7.17
C PHE A 33 4.89 -5.21 8.60
N PHE A 34 3.67 -4.72 8.77
CA PHE A 34 3.05 -4.51 10.07
C PHE A 34 2.63 -5.82 10.76
N GLY A 35 2.36 -6.89 10.01
CA GLY A 35 1.97 -8.19 10.59
C GLY A 35 3.14 -9.16 10.79
N GLU A 36 4.23 -8.98 10.04
CA GLU A 36 5.27 -10.00 9.89
C GLU A 36 6.66 -9.54 10.36
N CYS A 37 6.92 -8.23 10.37
CA CYS A 37 8.27 -7.68 10.62
C CYS A 37 8.39 -7.02 12.00
N LEU A 38 7.28 -6.55 12.57
CA LEU A 38 7.26 -5.94 13.89
C LEU A 38 7.05 -7.05 14.92
N GLY A 39 8.11 -7.51 15.58
CA GLY A 39 8.15 -8.66 16.51
C GLY A 39 7.25 -8.58 17.75
N SER A 40 6.26 -7.69 17.77
CA SER A 40 5.14 -7.67 18.70
C SER A 40 4.11 -8.75 18.31
N PRO A 41 3.22 -9.19 19.22
CA PRO A 41 2.13 -10.08 18.83
C PRO A 41 1.36 -9.45 17.68
N ALA A 42 1.24 -10.19 16.56
CA ALA A 42 0.63 -9.73 15.31
C ALA A 42 -0.71 -8.99 15.52
N VAL A 43 -1.45 -9.39 16.56
CA VAL A 43 -2.72 -8.78 17.01
C VAL A 43 -2.64 -7.27 17.25
N LEU A 44 -1.51 -6.73 17.73
CA LEU A 44 -1.37 -5.29 18.02
C LEU A 44 -1.32 -4.45 16.74
N PHE A 45 -0.79 -5.00 15.65
CA PHE A 45 -0.59 -4.28 14.39
C PHE A 45 -1.60 -4.68 13.30
N THR A 46 -2.40 -5.72 13.52
CA THR A 46 -3.50 -6.12 12.63
C THR A 46 -4.45 -4.95 12.29
N PRO A 47 -4.89 -4.09 13.24
CA PRO A 47 -5.76 -2.97 12.91
C PRO A 47 -5.10 -1.97 11.96
N ILE A 48 -3.81 -1.69 12.15
CA ILE A 48 -3.03 -0.77 11.30
C ILE A 48 -2.85 -1.36 9.90
N LYS A 49 -2.50 -2.66 9.81
CA LYS A 49 -2.42 -3.38 8.53
C LYS A 49 -3.76 -3.31 7.78
N ALA A 50 -4.87 -3.56 8.47
CA ALA A 50 -6.20 -3.58 7.88
C ALA A 50 -6.61 -2.20 7.35
N ASP A 51 -6.40 -1.13 8.12
CA ASP A 51 -6.74 0.24 7.71
C ASP A 51 -5.96 0.68 6.47
N ILE A 52 -4.63 0.49 6.46
CA ILE A 52 -3.78 0.83 5.32
C ILE A 52 -4.18 0.02 4.08
N SER A 53 -4.43 -1.28 4.24
CA SER A 53 -4.87 -2.15 3.13
C SER A 53 -6.22 -1.72 2.58
N GLY A 54 -7.14 -1.30 3.44
CA GLY A 54 -8.45 -0.76 3.07
C GLY A 54 -8.32 0.51 2.22
N ASN A 55 -7.49 1.46 2.66
CA ASN A 55 -7.23 2.71 1.94
C ASN A 55 -6.66 2.46 0.53
N ILE A 56 -5.70 1.56 0.40
CA ILE A 56 -5.11 1.18 -0.90
C ILE A 56 -6.16 0.51 -1.79
N THR A 57 -6.96 -0.40 -1.24
CA THR A 57 -8.02 -1.10 -1.97
C THR A 57 -9.05 -0.11 -2.50
N MET A 58 -9.52 0.81 -1.66
CA MET A 58 -10.46 1.84 -2.06
C MET A 58 -9.90 2.69 -3.20
N ARG A 59 -8.66 3.16 -3.09
CA ARG A 59 -8.01 3.94 -4.17
C ARG A 59 -7.84 3.14 -5.46
N LYS A 60 -7.56 1.84 -5.40
CA LYS A 60 -7.52 0.96 -6.59
C LYS A 60 -8.89 0.79 -7.23
N LEU A 61 -9.97 0.67 -6.43
CA LEU A 61 -11.35 0.64 -6.93
C LEU A 61 -11.71 1.96 -7.64
N ARG A 62 -11.34 3.09 -7.04
CA ARG A 62 -11.50 4.43 -7.63
C ARG A 62 -10.82 4.54 -8.99
N LEU A 63 -9.55 4.14 -9.06
CA LEU A 63 -8.75 4.18 -10.28
C LEU A 63 -9.35 3.33 -11.41
N ARG A 64 -10.00 2.22 -11.07
CA ARG A 64 -10.68 1.32 -12.03
C ARG A 64 -12.09 1.78 -12.41
N GLY A 65 -12.63 2.84 -11.78
CA GLY A 65 -13.99 3.31 -12.02
C GLY A 65 -15.09 2.36 -11.52
N VAL A 66 -14.79 1.52 -10.51
CA VAL A 66 -15.71 0.48 -9.97
C VAL A 66 -16.27 0.83 -8.59
N GLU A 67 -16.26 2.12 -8.22
CA GLU A 67 -16.81 2.57 -6.94
C GLU A 67 -18.33 2.36 -6.92
N GLY A 68 -18.85 1.45 -6.07
CA GLY A 68 -20.28 1.16 -5.91
C GLY A 68 -20.75 -0.27 -6.24
N LEU A 69 -19.82 -1.19 -6.55
CA LEU A 69 -20.10 -2.60 -6.92
C LEU A 69 -19.91 -3.61 -5.77
N THR A 70 -19.77 -3.15 -4.53
CA THR A 70 -19.60 -3.98 -3.32
C THR A 70 -20.70 -3.71 -2.32
#